data_AF-A0A5E4KHE1-F1
#
_entry.id   AF-A0A5E4KHE1-F1
#
_cell.length_a   1.000
_cell.length_b   1.000
_cell.length_c   1.000
_cell.angle_alpha   90.00
_cell.angle_beta   90.00
_cell.angle_gamma   90.00
#
_symmetry.space_group_name_H-M   'P 1'
#
loop_
_entity.id
_entity.type
_entity.pdbx_description
1 polymer ?
#
loop_
_entity_poly.entity_id
_entity_poly.type
_entity_poly.pdbx_seq_one_letter_code
_entity_poly.pdbx_strand_id
1 'polypeptide(L)' 'MPTGVYICHCGSNIAGTIDVEDVRRHAERLKDVDVAMDIQFA' A
#
# COMPACT_ATOMS: atom_id res chain seq x y z
N MET A 1 0.94 16.21 9.80
CA MET A 1 0.11 16.36 8.59
C MET A 1 -0.32 14.96 8.21
N PRO A 2 -1.63 14.67 8.09
CA PRO A 2 -2.08 13.31 7.77
C PRO A 2 -1.59 12.93 6.38
N THR A 3 -1.01 11.73 6.27
CA THR A 3 -0.46 11.16 5.02
C THR A 3 -1.35 10.01 4.56
N GLY A 4 -1.71 10.01 3.27
CA GLY A 4 -2.35 8.88 2.62
C GLY A 4 -1.35 8.05 1.82
N VAL A 5 -1.35 6.73 2.00
CA VAL A 5 -0.46 5.80 1.30
C VAL A 5 -1.29 4.93 0.36
N TYR A 6 -0.98 4.97 -0.94
CA TYR A 6 -1.64 4.16 -1.97
C TYR A 6 -0.61 3.26 -2.63
N ILE A 7 -0.86 1.95 -2.59
CA ILE A 7 0.10 0.94 -3.03
C ILE A 7 -0.46 0.26 -4.27
N CYS A 8 0.24 0.39 -5.39
CA CYS A 8 -0.18 -0.19 -6.66
C CYS A 8 0.25 -1.66 -6.76
N HIS A 9 -0.64 -2.52 -7.25
CA HIS A 9 -0.32 -3.91 -7.57
C HIS A 9 0.38 -4.02 -8.94
N CYS A 10 0.10 -3.08 -9.83
CA CYS A 10 0.51 -3.10 -11.24
C CYS A 10 0.19 -4.46 -11.87
N GLY A 11 -1.04 -4.95 -11.63
CA GLY A 11 -1.41 -6.33 -11.91
C GLY A 11 -0.51 -7.31 -11.15
N SER A 12 0.24 -8.14 -11.88
CA SER A 12 1.20 -9.09 -11.29
C SER A 12 2.64 -8.58 -11.28
N ASN A 13 2.93 -7.38 -11.80
CA ASN A 13 4.31 -6.88 -11.85
C ASN A 13 4.87 -6.65 -10.43
N ILE A 14 4.08 -6.03 -9.54
CA ILE A 14 4.46 -5.83 -8.14
C ILE A 14 3.87 -6.95 -7.29
N ALA A 15 2.56 -7.20 -7.40
CA ALA A 15 1.88 -8.20 -6.57
C ALA A 15 2.29 -9.65 -6.87
N GLY A 16 2.97 -9.93 -7.99
CA GLY A 16 3.55 -11.24 -8.27
C GLY A 16 4.87 -11.51 -7.54
N THR A 17 5.47 -10.48 -6.92
CA THR A 17 6.75 -10.60 -6.19
C THR A 17 6.64 -10.12 -4.74
N ILE A 18 5.86 -9.08 -4.49
CA ILE A 18 5.71 -8.44 -3.18
C ILE A 18 4.31 -8.73 -2.62
N ASP A 19 4.23 -9.10 -1.35
CA ASP A 19 2.95 -9.14 -0.62
C ASP A 19 2.49 -7.69 -0.36
N VAL A 20 1.68 -7.17 -1.29
CA VAL A 20 1.16 -5.80 -1.22
C VAL A 20 0.25 -5.60 -0.01
N GLU A 21 -0.48 -6.64 0.42
CA GLU A 21 -1.34 -6.56 1.59
C GLU A 21 -0.49 -6.36 2.86
N ASP A 22 0.65 -7.04 2.96
CA ASP A 22 1.57 -6.84 4.09
C ASP A 22 2.17 -5.44 4.11
N VAL A 23 2.57 -4.90 2.95
CA VAL A 23 3.06 -3.52 2.82
C VAL A 23 1.99 -2.52 3.27
N ARG A 24 0.72 -2.73 2.87
CA ARG A 24 -0.39 -1.89 3.32
C ARG A 24 -0.57 -1.95 4.83
N ARG A 25 -0.64 -3.16 5.40
CA ARG A 25 -0.76 -3.35 6.87
C ARG A 25 0.41 -2.70 7.61
N HIS A 26 1.62 -2.76 7.06
CA HIS A 26 2.78 -2.07 7.61
C HIS A 26 2.60 -0.56 7.59
N ALA A 27 2.18 0.00 6.45
CA ALA A 27 1.94 1.43 6.29
C ALA A 27 0.91 1.99 7.28
N GLU A 28 -0.16 1.24 7.57
CA GLU A 28 -1.18 1.61 8.58
C GLU A 28 -0.61 1.85 9.98
N ARG A 29 0.55 1.28 10.30
CA ARG A 29 1.18 1.41 11.62
C ARG A 29 2.22 2.53 11.68
N LEU A 30 2.53 3.16 10.55
CA LEU A 30 3.50 4.24 10.52
C LEU A 30 2.90 5.52 11.10
N LYS A 31 3.74 6.29 11.80
CA LYS A 31 3.34 7.56 12.38
C LYS A 31 2.81 8.50 11.28
N ASP A 32 1.73 9.21 11.59
CA ASP A 32 1.10 10.21 10.73
C ASP A 32 0.44 9.67 9.44
N VAL A 33 0.38 8.34 9.24
CA VAL A 33 -0.44 7.71 8.19
C VAL A 33 -1.89 7.62 8.66
N ASP A 34 -2.78 8.30 7.94
CA ASP A 34 -4.22 8.36 8.26
C ASP A 34 -5.02 7.35 7.43
N VAL A 35 -4.55 7.04 6.22
CA VAL A 35 -5.15 6.06 5.30
C VAL A 35 -4.05 5.28 4.60
N ALA A 36 -4.19 3.95 4.53
CA ALA A 36 -3.39 3.11 3.64
C ALA A 36 -4.31 2.17 2.83
N MET A 37 -4.18 2.21 1.50
CA MET A 37 -4.98 1.39 0.60
C MET A 37 -4.11 0.79 -0.50
N ASP A 38 -4.42 -0.45 -0.87
CA ASP A 38 -3.87 -1.09 -2.06
C ASP A 38 -4.86 -1.02 -3.23
N ILE A 39 -4.35 -0.79 -4.44
CA ILE A 39 -5.15 -0.65 -5.67
C ILE A 39 -4.51 -1.42 -6.83
N GLN A 40 -5.34 -1.97 -7.71
CA GLN A 40 -4.87 -2.80 -8.82
C GLN A 40 -3.97 -2.01 -9.80
N PHE A 41 -4.39 -0.80 -10.15
CA PHE A 41 -3.73 0.09 -11.10
C PHE A 41 -3.91 1.54 -10.66
N ALA A 42 -2.82 2.31 -10.71
CA ALA A 42 -2.76 3.73 -10.36
C ALA A 42 -2.51 4.57 -11.60
#